data_AF-K1SG38-F1
#
_entry.id   AF-K1SG38-F1
#
_cell.length_a   1.000
_cell.length_b   1.000
_cell.length_c   1.000
_cell.angle_alpha   90.00
_cell.angle_beta   90.00
_cell.angle_gamma   90.00
#
_symmetry.space_group_name_H-M   'P 1'
#
loop_
_entity.id
_entity.type
_entity.pdbx_description
1 polymer ?
#
loop_
_entity_poly.entity_id
_entity_poly.type
_entity_poly.pdbx_seq_one_letter_code
_entity_poly.pdbx_strand_id
1 'polypeptide(L)'
;MTRYIKRGGKVWIKIFPEKPVTQKPMGVRMGKGKGSLEYWVAVVKPGRVLFEISGVPEDVAKEALRLATHKLPCKCKVVSRADLEGGVSNEN
;
A
#
# COMPACT_ATOMS: atom_id res chain seq x y z
N MET A 1 -11.36 1.22 2.49
CA MET A 1 -11.06 2.63 2.23
C MET A 1 -12.18 3.35 1.47
N THR A 2 -12.24 3.36 0.13
CA THR A 2 -13.19 4.19 -0.67
C THR A 2 -14.68 3.94 -0.38
N ARG A 3 -15.06 2.67 -0.13
CA ARG A 3 -16.42 2.31 0.29
C ARG A 3 -16.80 2.89 1.66
N TYR A 4 -15.85 2.91 2.60
CA TYR A 4 -16.09 3.36 3.97
C TYR A 4 -16.35 4.87 4.02
N ILE A 5 -15.57 5.64 3.25
CA ILE A 5 -15.74 7.10 3.12
C ILE A 5 -16.93 7.49 2.22
N LYS A 6 -17.78 6.54 1.81
CA LYS A 6 -18.93 6.76 0.92
C LYS A 6 -18.57 7.50 -0.38
N ARG A 7 -17.37 7.24 -0.93
CA ARG A 7 -16.80 7.96 -2.08
C ARG A 7 -16.62 9.47 -1.87
N GLY A 8 -16.69 9.96 -0.64
CA GLY A 8 -16.33 11.33 -0.27
C GLY A 8 -14.82 11.51 -0.13
N GLY A 9 -14.35 12.74 -0.30
CA GLY A 9 -12.93 13.09 -0.22
C GLY A 9 -12.10 12.63 -1.42
N LYS A 10 -10.78 12.73 -1.28
CA LYS A 10 -9.78 12.35 -2.28
C LYS A 10 -8.86 11.29 -1.71
N VAL A 11 -8.54 10.28 -2.51
CA VAL A 11 -7.60 9.21 -2.19
C VAL A 11 -6.51 9.20 -3.24
N TRP A 12 -5.25 9.21 -2.81
CA TRP A 12 -4.10 9.03 -3.69
C TRP A 12 -3.47 7.67 -3.44
N ILE A 13 -3.10 6.99 -4.52
CA ILE A 13 -2.32 5.76 -4.49
C ILE A 13 -0.87 6.15 -4.80
N LYS A 14 0.05 5.94 -3.84
CA LYS A 14 1.45 6.41 -3.92
C LYS A 14 2.43 5.33 -4.38
N ILE A 15 1.89 4.16 -4.73
CA ILE A 15 2.63 3.02 -5.29
C ILE A 15 2.02 2.62 -6.63
N PHE A 16 2.85 2.08 -7.52
CA PHE A 16 2.42 1.59 -8.82
C PHE A 16 3.03 0.22 -9.08
N PRO A 17 2.25 -0.77 -9.55
CA PRO A 17 2.74 -2.11 -9.81
C PRO A 17 3.44 -2.18 -11.17
N GLU A 18 4.70 -1.76 -11.23
CA GLU A 18 5.50 -1.74 -12.47
C GLU A 18 6.33 -3.01 -12.70
N LYS A 19 6.53 -3.85 -11.68
CA LYS A 19 7.44 -4.99 -11.79
C LYS A 19 6.67 -6.26 -12.20
N PRO A 20 6.99 -6.90 -13.34
CA PRO A 20 6.38 -8.15 -13.75
C PRO A 20 6.93 -9.34 -12.95
N VAL A 21 6.05 -10.25 -12.51
CA VAL A 21 6.40 -11.54 -11.90
C VAL A 21 5.89 -12.68 -12.78
N THR A 22 6.77 -13.65 -13.06
CA THR A 22 6.49 -14.79 -13.93
C THR A 22 6.35 -16.07 -13.14
N GLN A 23 5.48 -16.98 -13.58
CA GLN A 23 5.28 -18.30 -12.97
C GLN A 23 5.32 -19.41 -14.03
N LYS A 24 5.85 -20.59 -13.66
CA LYS A 24 5.76 -21.79 -14.49
C LYS A 24 4.45 -22.51 -14.24
N PRO A 25 3.81 -23.12 -15.26
CA PRO A 25 2.60 -23.90 -15.08
C PRO A 25 2.81 -25.07 -14.11
N MET A 26 1.74 -25.48 -13.43
CA MET A 26 1.78 -26.64 -12.55
C MET A 26 2.06 -27.93 -13.34
N GLY A 27 2.85 -28.84 -12.76
CA GLY A 27 3.15 -30.15 -13.34
C GLY A 27 4.31 -30.21 -14.34
N VAL A 28 5.01 -29.10 -14.61
CA VAL A 28 6.18 -29.08 -15.50
C VAL A 28 7.50 -29.32 -14.75
N ARG A 29 8.45 -30.01 -15.39
CA ARG A 29 9.82 -30.16 -14.87
C ARG A 29 10.58 -28.83 -14.92
N MET A 30 11.62 -28.70 -14.10
CA MET A 30 12.54 -27.57 -14.11
C MET A 30 13.30 -27.47 -15.45
N GLY A 31 13.86 -26.29 -15.75
CA GLY A 31 14.47 -25.97 -17.05
C GLY A 31 13.50 -25.36 -18.08
N LYS A 32 13.85 -25.39 -19.37
CA LYS A 32 13.04 -24.85 -20.50
C LYS A 32 12.74 -23.33 -20.47
N GLY A 33 13.56 -22.55 -19.76
CA GLY A 33 13.46 -21.08 -19.73
C GLY A 33 12.52 -20.52 -18.65
N LYS A 34 12.18 -19.24 -18.81
CA LYS A 34 11.33 -18.45 -17.90
C LYS A 34 9.85 -18.70 -18.18
N GLY A 35 9.02 -18.68 -17.15
CA GLY A 35 7.56 -18.85 -17.28
C GLY A 35 6.85 -17.63 -17.88
N SER A 36 5.54 -17.75 -18.08
CA SER A 36 4.68 -16.65 -18.52
C SER A 36 4.52 -15.60 -17.42
N LEU A 37 4.16 -14.37 -17.83
CA LEU A 37 3.80 -13.29 -16.91
C LEU A 37 2.51 -13.65 -16.17
N GLU A 38 2.54 -13.61 -14.84
CA GLU A 38 1.39 -13.97 -13.99
C GLU A 38 0.74 -12.73 -13.37
N TYR A 39 1.52 -11.89 -12.70
CA TYR A 39 1.02 -10.68 -12.05
C TYR A 39 2.09 -9.59 -11.94
N TRP A 40 1.65 -8.38 -11.59
CA TRP A 40 2.50 -7.22 -11.37
C TRP A 40 2.59 -6.91 -9.89
N VAL A 41 3.78 -6.52 -9.43
CA VAL A 41 4.03 -6.17 -8.03
C VAL A 41 4.57 -4.76 -7.90
N ALA A 42 4.22 -4.11 -6.80
CA ALA A 42 4.86 -2.89 -6.34
C ALA A 42 5.89 -3.25 -5.26
N VAL A 43 7.14 -2.78 -5.41
CA VAL A 43 8.18 -2.98 -4.41
C VAL A 43 7.99 -1.96 -3.29
N VAL A 44 7.77 -2.44 -2.06
CA VAL A 44 7.54 -1.59 -0.88
C VAL A 44 8.67 -1.82 0.13
N LYS A 45 9.32 -0.73 0.56
CA LYS A 45 10.30 -0.73 1.65
C LYS A 45 9.71 -0.06 2.90
N PRO A 46 10.21 -0.37 4.11
CA PRO A 46 9.78 0.33 5.33
C PRO A 46 9.90 1.86 5.19
N GLY A 47 8.92 2.58 5.73
CA GLY A 47 8.85 4.05 5.63
C GLY A 47 8.15 4.58 4.36
N ARG A 48 7.79 3.73 3.39
CA ARG A 48 7.07 4.15 2.18
C ARG A 48 5.58 4.41 2.48
N VAL A 49 5.10 5.59 2.10
CA VAL A 49 3.66 5.90 2.09
C VAL A 49 2.98 5.18 0.92
N LEU A 50 1.91 4.44 1.21
CA LEU A 50 1.15 3.63 0.25
C LEU A 50 -0.10 4.36 -0.28
N PHE A 51 -0.85 4.96 0.63
CA PHE A 51 -2.10 5.65 0.35
C PHE A 51 -2.16 6.94 1.13
N GLU A 52 -2.72 7.98 0.52
CA GLU A 52 -3.04 9.25 1.18
C GLU A 52 -4.54 9.52 1.04
N ILE A 53 -5.11 10.19 2.03
CA ILE A 53 -6.53 10.57 2.03
C ILE A 53 -6.68 12.01 2.51
N SER A 54 -7.60 12.76 1.89
CA SER A 54 -7.92 14.14 2.25
C SER A 54 -9.40 14.44 1.98
N GLY A 55 -9.93 15.51 2.58
CA GLY A 55 -11.31 15.93 2.40
C GLY A 55 -12.34 15.06 3.13
N VAL A 56 -11.91 14.39 4.22
CA VAL A 56 -12.78 13.67 5.16
C VAL A 56 -12.32 13.95 6.60
N PRO A 57 -13.22 13.84 7.60
CA PRO A 57 -12.84 13.90 9.01
C PRO A 57 -11.75 12.90 9.41
N GLU A 58 -10.95 13.24 10.42
CA GLU A 58 -9.77 12.44 10.81
C GLU A 58 -10.14 11.05 11.36
N ASP A 59 -11.20 10.95 12.14
CA ASP A 59 -11.76 9.70 12.65
C ASP A 59 -12.16 8.76 11.50
N VAL A 60 -12.84 9.32 10.49
CA VAL A 60 -13.25 8.60 9.28
C VAL A 60 -12.02 8.18 8.47
N ALA A 61 -11.01 9.05 8.34
CA ALA A 61 -9.77 8.73 7.64
C ALA A 61 -9.00 7.59 8.32
N LYS A 62 -8.82 7.66 9.64
CA LYS A 62 -8.13 6.65 10.45
C LYS A 62 -8.81 5.29 10.32
N GLU A 63 -10.13 5.24 10.43
CA GLU A 63 -10.87 3.98 10.31
C GLU A 63 -10.85 3.44 8.87
N ALA A 64 -10.95 4.31 7.85
CA ALA A 64 -10.85 3.91 6.46
C ALA A 64 -9.48 3.28 6.11
N LEU A 65 -8.40 3.85 6.67
CA LEU A 65 -7.02 3.37 6.51
C LEU A 65 -6.79 2.10 7.33
N ARG A 66 -7.30 2.01 8.56
CA ARG A 66 -7.27 0.79 9.39
C ARG A 66 -7.92 -0.39 8.67
N LEU A 67 -9.05 -0.18 8.01
CA LEU A 67 -9.69 -1.22 7.20
C LEU A 67 -8.86 -1.62 5.97
N ALA A 68 -8.06 -0.69 5.41
CA ALA A 68 -7.17 -0.99 4.30
C ALA A 68 -5.95 -1.81 4.73
N THR A 69 -5.41 -1.61 5.94
CA THR A 69 -4.23 -2.36 6.41
C THR A 69 -4.50 -3.86 6.48
N HIS A 70 -5.72 -4.28 6.82
CA HIS A 70 -6.14 -5.69 6.82
C HIS A 70 -6.11 -6.36 5.45
N LYS A 71 -5.95 -5.59 4.37
CA LYS A 71 -5.85 -6.12 2.99
C LYS A 71 -4.43 -6.09 2.45
N LEU A 72 -3.47 -5.58 3.23
CA LEU A 72 -2.08 -5.46 2.82
C LEU A 72 -1.23 -6.56 3.50
N PRO A 73 -0.23 -7.11 2.82
CA PRO A 73 0.61 -8.18 3.35
C PRO A 73 1.70 -7.69 4.32
N CYS A 74 1.65 -6.44 4.78
CA CYS A 74 2.69 -5.82 5.60
C CYS A 74 2.11 -5.02 6.77
N LYS A 75 2.90 -4.89 7.84
CA LYS A 75 2.56 -4.02 8.98
C LYS A 75 2.57 -2.57 8.52
N CYS A 76 1.46 -1.86 8.78
CA CYS A 76 1.26 -0.49 8.36
C CYS A 76 1.00 0.40 9.59
N LYS A 77 1.50 1.64 9.57
CA LYS A 77 1.18 2.68 10.54
C LYS A 77 0.36 3.77 9.84
N VAL A 78 -0.70 4.24 10.50
CA VAL A 78 -1.43 5.44 10.06
C VAL A 78 -0.67 6.66 10.57
N VAL A 79 -0.39 7.60 9.68
CA VAL A 79 0.36 8.83 9.97
C VAL A 79 -0.41 10.03 9.43
N SER A 80 -0.35 11.15 10.15
CA SER A 80 -0.81 12.45 9.69
C SER A 80 0.32 13.21 9.00
N ARG A 81 0.01 14.31 8.32
CA ARG A 81 1.05 15.14 7.68
C ARG A 81 1.99 15.77 8.71
N ALA A 82 1.48 16.14 9.87
CA ALA A 82 2.27 16.66 10.98
C ALA A 82 3.32 15.65 11.48
N ASP A 83 2.96 14.35 11.51
CA ASP A 83 3.88 13.28 11.92
C ASP A 83 5.03 13.06 10.93
N LEU A 84 4.88 13.51 9.68
CA LEU A 84 5.89 13.36 8.62
C LEU A 84 6.80 14.60 8.49
N GLU A 85 6.31 15.78 8.87
CA GLU A 85 7.08 17.05 8.83
C GLU A 85 7.98 17.25 10.07
N GLY A 86 7.76 16.47 11.15
CA GLY A 86 8.46 16.56 12.44
C GLY A 86 9.80 15.83 12.54
N GLY A 87 10.71 16.06 11.59
CA GLY A 87 12.09 15.58 11.64
C GLY A 87 13.07 16.48 12.39
N VAL A 88 12.65 17.16 13.46
CA VAL A 88 13.55 17.75 14.47
C VAL A 88 12.84 17.74 15.84
N SER A 89 13.50 17.17 16.85
CA SER A 89 13.19 17.17 18.30
C SER A 89 12.01 16.31 18.79
N ASN A 90 12.30 15.18 19.43
CA ASN A 90 12.53 15.22 20.88
C ASN A 90 13.11 13.90 21.41
N GLU A 91 14.16 14.07 22.21
CA GLU A 91 14.68 13.13 23.20
C GLU A 91 13.60 12.81 24.24
N ASN A 92 13.42 11.52 24.53
CA ASN A 92 13.36 10.93 25.87
C ASN A 92 13.40 9.41 25.75
#